data_AF-A0AAD6K3H1-F1
#
_entry.id   AF-A0AAD6K3H1-F1
#
_cell.length_a   1.000
_cell.length_b   1.000
_cell.length_c   1.000
_cell.angle_alpha   90.00
_cell.angle_beta   90.00
_cell.angle_gamma   90.00
#
_symmetry.space_group_name_H-M   'P 1'
#
loop_
_entity.id
_entity.type
_entity.pdbx_description
1 polymer ?
#
loop_
_entity_poly.entity_id
_entity_poly.type
_entity_poly.pdbx_seq_one_letter_code
_entity_poly.pdbx_strand_id
1 'polypeptide(L)'
;MDWTRGQAIGHGSSATVSMAKANRSGQVFAVKSAELLKSESLQKEQSILSSLDCPQIVVYKGCDITDENGKLFYNLFLEYISGGTLIDAIREGGGSLDEAMIRLLCSDDFAWP
;
A
#
# COMPACT_ATOMS: atom_id res chain seq x y z
N MET A 1 6.95 -9.07 12.11
CA MET A 1 7.79 -9.76 11.10
C MET A 1 9.22 -9.23 11.24
N ASP A 2 10.22 -9.89 10.64
CA ASP A 2 11.57 -9.31 10.50
C ASP A 2 11.67 -8.63 9.12
N TRP A 3 11.75 -7.30 9.10
CA TRP A 3 11.63 -6.48 7.90
C TRP A 3 12.48 -5.21 7.96
N THR A 4 12.69 -4.58 6.82
CA THR A 4 13.36 -3.29 6.72
C THR A 4 12.54 -2.32 5.88
N ARG A 5 12.32 -1.11 6.41
CA ARG A 5 11.67 -0.02 5.69
C ARG A 5 12.62 0.54 4.64
N GLY A 6 12.12 0.69 3.42
CA GLY A 6 12.79 1.34 2.31
C GLY A 6 12.25 2.75 2.06
N GLN A 7 12.26 3.15 0.79
CA GLN A 7 11.87 4.48 0.36
C GLN A 7 10.37 4.74 0.56
N ALA A 8 10.04 5.98 0.95
CA ALA A 8 8.66 6.47 0.93
C ALA A 8 8.17 6.61 -0.52
N ILE A 9 7.04 5.96 -0.83
CA ILE A 9 6.44 5.91 -2.17
C ILE A 9 5.11 6.68 -2.23
N GLY A 10 4.57 7.10 -1.09
CA GLY A 10 3.37 7.92 -1.04
C GLY A 10 3.18 8.59 0.31
N HIS A 11 2.57 9.77 0.32
CA HIS A 11 2.21 10.48 1.54
C HIS A 11 0.72 10.80 1.51
N GLY A 12 -0.01 10.27 2.48
CA GLY A 12 -1.39 10.64 2.75
C GLY A 12 -1.47 11.65 3.89
N SER A 13 -2.67 12.15 4.15
CA SER A 13 -2.93 13.07 5.28
C SER A 13 -2.69 12.42 6.65
N SER A 14 -2.88 11.12 6.77
CA SER A 14 -2.81 10.39 8.05
C SER A 14 -1.64 9.42 8.16
N ALA A 15 -0.97 9.08 7.06
CA ALA A 15 0.06 8.06 7.05
C ALA A 15 1.01 8.23 5.87
N THR A 16 2.22 7.71 6.03
CA THR A 16 3.20 7.57 4.94
C THR A 16 3.20 6.13 4.45
N VAL A 17 3.22 5.93 3.14
CA VAL A 17 3.38 4.63 2.52
C VAL A 17 4.83 4.50 2.06
N SER A 18 5.51 3.43 2.49
CA SER A 18 6.87 3.11 2.11
C SER A 18 6.95 1.71 1.52
N MET A 19 7.89 1.50 0.62
CA MET A 19 8.29 0.15 0.22
C MET A 19 9.05 -0.51 1.38
N ALA A 20 8.91 -1.81 1.55
CA ALA A 20 9.62 -2.58 2.56
C ALA A 20 10.03 -3.96 2.02
N LYS A 21 11.01 -4.57 2.69
CA LYS A 21 11.51 -5.89 2.33
C LYS A 21 11.53 -6.80 3.56
N ALA A 22 11.02 -8.01 3.41
CA ALA A 22 11.12 -9.03 4.45
C ALA A 22 12.54 -9.59 4.46
N ASN A 23 13.22 -9.54 5.60
CA ASN A 23 14.65 -9.83 5.67
C ASN A 23 14.97 -11.30 5.34
N ARG A 24 14.05 -12.21 5.66
CA ARG A 24 14.23 -13.66 5.46
C ARG A 24 13.88 -14.12 4.06
N SER A 25 12.73 -13.70 3.53
CA SER A 25 12.26 -14.15 2.21
C SER A 25 12.70 -13.25 1.06
N GLY A 26 13.15 -12.03 1.37
CA GLY A 26 13.42 -11.00 0.37
C GLY A 26 12.16 -10.43 -0.31
N GLN A 27 10.97 -10.87 0.11
CA GLN A 27 9.70 -10.41 -0.46
C GLN A 27 9.51 -8.91 -0.23
N VAL A 28 9.13 -8.21 -1.29
CA VAL A 28 8.78 -6.79 -1.24
C VAL A 28 7.31 -6.62 -0.91
N PHE A 29 6.99 -5.62 -0.09
CA PHE A 29 5.64 -5.28 0.31
C PHE A 29 5.51 -3.78 0.61
N ALA A 30 4.29 -3.28 0.75
CA ALA A 30 4.01 -1.91 1.12
C ALA A 30 3.76 -1.79 2.63
N VAL A 31 4.25 -0.71 3.23
CA VAL A 31 4.01 -0.40 4.64
C VAL A 31 3.41 0.98 4.75
N LYS A 32 2.20 1.03 5.29
CA LYS A 32 1.58 2.30 5.68
C LYS A 32 1.87 2.53 7.15
N SER A 33 2.50 3.65 7.48
CA SER A 33 2.93 3.96 8.84
C SER A 33 2.40 5.31 9.31
N ALA A 34 2.02 5.34 10.60
CA ALA A 34 1.62 6.54 11.30
C ALA A 34 2.18 6.50 12.73
N GLU A 35 2.44 7.66 13.32
CA GLU A 35 2.78 7.75 14.75
C GLU A 35 1.66 7.09 15.56
N LEU A 36 2.01 6.22 16.51
CA LEU A 36 1.06 5.35 17.22
C LEU A 36 -0.07 6.17 17.87
N LEU A 37 0.26 7.33 18.45
CA LEU A 37 -0.69 8.25 19.07
C LEU A 37 -1.71 8.87 18.10
N LYS A 38 -1.46 8.82 16.79
CA LYS A 38 -2.31 9.36 15.72
C LYS A 38 -2.80 8.27 14.76
N SER A 39 -2.64 7.01 15.13
CA SER A 39 -2.86 5.86 14.25
C SER A 39 -4.31 5.35 14.21
N GLU A 40 -5.27 6.05 14.85
CA GLU A 40 -6.66 5.58 14.94
C GLU A 40 -7.29 5.28 13.57
N SER A 41 -7.06 6.13 12.57
CA SER A 41 -7.55 5.90 11.21
C SER A 41 -6.91 4.67 10.57
N LEU A 42 -5.61 4.48 10.80
CA LEU A 42 -4.84 3.36 10.26
C LEU A 42 -5.21 2.03 10.92
N GLN A 43 -5.54 2.03 12.21
CA GLN A 43 -6.06 0.85 12.92
C GLN A 43 -7.46 0.47 12.45
N LYS A 44 -8.33 1.45 12.17
CA LYS A 44 -9.64 1.19 11.54
C LYS A 44 -9.49 0.55 10.17
N GLU A 45 -8.56 1.07 9.36
CA GLU A 45 -8.22 0.49 8.05
C GLU A 45 -7.71 -0.95 8.18
N GLN A 46 -6.83 -1.23 9.15
CA GLN A 46 -6.39 -2.60 9.45
C GLN A 46 -7.57 -3.51 9.80
N SER A 47 -8.50 -3.06 10.65
CA SER A 47 -9.68 -3.85 11.01
C SER A 47 -10.53 -4.20 9.79
N ILE A 48 -10.75 -3.24 8.89
CA ILE A 48 -11.51 -3.47 7.66
C ILE A 48 -10.76 -4.46 6.76
N LEU A 49 -9.51 -4.16 6.41
CA LEU A 49 -8.73 -4.97 5.47
C LEU A 49 -8.49 -6.39 5.97
N SER A 50 -8.32 -6.58 7.28
CA SER A 50 -8.16 -7.93 7.86
C SER A 50 -9.41 -8.81 7.77
N SER A 51 -10.57 -8.22 7.49
CA SER A 51 -11.84 -8.96 7.36
C SER A 51 -12.20 -9.29 5.90
N LEU A 52 -11.42 -8.79 4.94
CA LEU A 52 -11.71 -8.92 3.52
C LEU A 52 -10.86 -10.02 2.90
N ASP A 53 -11.51 -10.86 2.08
CA ASP A 53 -10.86 -11.87 1.24
C ASP A 53 -11.41 -11.71 -0.19
N CYS A 54 -10.81 -10.78 -0.92
CA CYS A 54 -11.28 -10.35 -2.24
C CYS A 54 -10.05 -10.02 -3.11
N PRO A 55 -9.89 -10.67 -4.28
CA PRO A 55 -8.68 -10.53 -5.10
C PRO A 55 -8.48 -9.12 -5.68
N GLN A 56 -9.54 -8.32 -5.76
CA GLN A 56 -9.50 -6.94 -6.25
C GLN A 56 -9.10 -5.93 -5.14
N ILE A 57 -8.97 -6.37 -3.90
CA ILE A 57 -8.60 -5.53 -2.76
C ILE A 57 -7.18 -5.90 -2.34
N VAL A 58 -6.38 -4.88 -2.03
CA VAL A 58 -4.99 -5.07 -1.58
C VAL A 58 -4.92 -6.03 -0.40
N VAL A 59 -4.06 -7.05 -0.52
CA VAL A 59 -3.97 -8.09 0.50
C VAL A 59 -3.32 -7.55 1.77
N TYR A 60 -4.02 -7.69 2.90
CA TYR A 60 -3.48 -7.46 4.23
C TYR A 60 -2.47 -8.56 4.60
N LYS A 61 -1.25 -8.18 4.99
CA LYS A 61 -0.17 -9.10 5.34
C LYS A 61 0.16 -9.14 6.84
N GLY A 62 -0.38 -8.21 7.63
CA GLY A 62 -0.10 -8.09 9.06
C GLY A 62 0.10 -6.66 9.52
N CYS A 63 0.41 -6.49 10.80
CA CYS A 63 0.77 -5.20 11.37
C CYS A 63 1.91 -5.34 12.38
N ASP A 64 2.55 -4.24 12.71
CA ASP A 64 3.66 -4.18 13.67
C ASP A 64 3.77 -2.80 14.33
N ILE A 65 4.36 -2.75 15.52
CA ILE A 65 4.67 -1.48 16.21
C ILE A 65 6.18 -1.38 16.37
N THR A 66 6.76 -0.31 15.82
CA THR A 66 8.20 -0.06 15.86
C THR A 66 8.51 1.18 16.69
N ASP A 67 9.63 1.15 17.41
CA ASP A 67 10.25 2.37 17.94
C ASP A 67 11.24 2.92 16.92
N GLU A 68 11.03 4.17 16.53
CA GLU A 68 11.88 4.89 15.60
C GLU A 68 12.32 6.21 16.24
N ASN A 69 13.53 6.21 16.78
CA ASN A 69 14.13 7.35 17.46
C ASN A 69 13.28 7.85 18.64
N GLY A 70 12.75 6.93 19.46
CA GLY A 70 11.95 7.24 20.64
C GLY A 70 10.50 7.60 20.35
N LYS A 71 10.05 7.39 19.11
CA LYS A 71 8.64 7.52 18.71
C LYS A 71 8.12 6.18 18.27
N LEU A 72 6.95 5.81 18.80
CA LEU A 72 6.27 4.60 18.39
C LEU A 72 5.48 4.85 17.11
N PHE A 73 5.61 3.92 16.15
CA PHE A 73 4.87 3.93 14.90
C PHE A 73 4.04 2.66 14.77
N TYR A 74 2.79 2.82 14.37
CA TYR A 74 1.95 1.72 13.93
C TYR A 74 2.18 1.49 12.44
N ASN A 75 2.49 0.25 12.07
CA ASN A 75 2.81 -0.18 10.72
C ASN A 75 1.78 -1.18 10.24
N LEU A 76 1.14 -0.88 9.12
CA LEU A 76 0.21 -1.76 8.43
C LEU A 76 0.90 -2.32 7.18
N PHE A 77 1.03 -3.64 7.11
CA PHE A 77 1.67 -4.35 6.00
C PHE A 77 0.64 -4.76 4.97
N LEU A 78 0.91 -4.36 3.73
CA LEU A 78 0.03 -4.56 2.59
C LEU A 78 0.83 -5.15 1.44
N GLU A 79 0.17 -5.85 0.54
CA GLU A 79 0.75 -6.17 -0.76
C GLU A 79 1.26 -4.92 -1.48
N TYR A 80 2.44 -5.05 -2.09
CA TYR A 80 2.96 -4.01 -2.96
C TYR A 80 2.41 -4.23 -4.36
N ILE A 81 1.61 -3.28 -4.83
CA ILE A 81 1.14 -3.24 -6.21
C ILE A 81 2.19 -2.46 -7.00
N SER A 82 2.97 -3.16 -7.83
CA SER A 82 4.07 -2.59 -8.63
C SER A 82 3.60 -1.65 -9.72
N GLY A 83 2.29 -1.37 -9.75
CA GLY A 83 1.70 -0.91 -10.95
C GLY A 83 1.97 0.52 -11.34
N GLY A 84 2.15 1.35 -10.33
CA GLY A 84 1.98 2.77 -10.55
C GLY A 84 0.51 3.13 -10.45
N THR A 85 0.25 4.37 -10.79
CA THR A 85 -1.00 5.05 -10.43
C THR A 85 -1.87 5.27 -11.66
N LEU A 86 -3.16 5.57 -11.44
CA LEU A 86 -4.05 6.01 -12.51
C LEU A 86 -3.48 7.23 -13.27
N ILE A 87 -2.73 8.09 -12.58
CA ILE A 87 -2.06 9.25 -13.18
C ILE A 87 -0.96 8.80 -14.15
N ASP A 88 -0.23 7.74 -13.82
CA ASP A 88 0.79 7.19 -14.72
C ASP A 88 0.13 6.65 -15.99
N ALA A 89 -0.98 5.92 -15.86
CA ALA A 89 -1.76 5.46 -17.00
C ALA A 89 -2.29 6.62 -17.87
N ILE A 90 -2.81 7.70 -17.25
CA ILE A 90 -3.27 8.90 -17.98
C ILE A 90 -2.10 9.53 -18.76
N ARG A 91 -0.92 9.61 -18.14
CA ARG A 91 0.27 10.23 -18.75
C ARG A 91 0.76 9.40 -19.94
N GLU A 92 0.77 8.08 -19.82
CA GLU A 92 1.11 7.16 -20.91
C GLU A 92 0.10 7.22 -22.05
N GLY A 93 -1.18 7.41 -21.73
CA GLY A 93 -2.28 7.58 -22.70
C GLY A 93 -2.35 8.95 -23.39
N GLY A 94 -1.36 9.84 -23.22
CA GLY A 94 -1.34 11.15 -23.88
C GLY A 94 -2.16 12.24 -23.19
N GLY A 95 -2.48 12.07 -21.90
CA GLY A 95 -3.13 13.09 -21.06
C GLY A 95 -4.62 12.85 -20.80
N SER A 96 -5.21 11.81 -21.39
CA SER A 96 -6.57 11.35 -21.10
C SER A 96 -6.67 9.84 -21.28
N LEU A 97 -7.53 9.18 -20.52
CA LEU A 97 -7.91 7.79 -20.77
C LEU A 97 -9.18 7.79 -21.61
N ASP A 98 -9.20 7.04 -22.70
CA ASP A 98 -10.45 6.76 -23.41
C ASP A 98 -11.36 5.83 -22.58
N GLU A 99 -12.65 5.80 -22.91
CA GLU A 99 -13.63 5.02 -22.16
C GLU A 99 -13.29 3.51 -22.14
N ALA A 100 -12.66 2.98 -23.18
CA ALA A 100 -12.28 1.57 -23.23
C ALA A 100 -11.13 1.27 -22.24
N MET A 101 -10.16 2.17 -22.12
CA MET A 101 -9.09 2.08 -21.12
C MET A 101 -9.62 2.25 -19.70
N ILE A 102 -10.56 3.18 -19.48
CA ILE A 102 -11.24 3.33 -18.17
C ILE A 102 -11.99 2.05 -17.81
N ARG A 103 -12.71 1.48 -18.77
CA ARG A 103 -13.43 0.22 -18.58
C ARG A 103 -12.46 -0.90 -18.24
N LEU A 104 -11.32 -0.99 -18.94
CA LEU A 104 -10.30 -2.00 -18.70
C LEU A 104 -9.66 -1.87 -17.31
N LEU A 105 -9.33 -0.65 -16.87
CA LEU A 105 -8.82 -0.38 -15.52
C LEU A 105 -9.81 -0.73 -14.40
N CYS A 106 -11.11 -0.71 -14.71
CA CYS A 106 -12.17 -1.13 -13.81
C CYS A 106 -12.61 -2.60 -14.00
N SER A 107 -12.06 -3.32 -14.98
CA SER A 107 -12.43 -4.70 -15.31
C SER A 107 -11.36 -5.69 -14.83
N ASP A 108 -11.78 -6.91 -14.51
CA ASP A 108 -10.96 -7.96 -13.86
C ASP A 108 -9.77 -8.51 -14.69
N ASP A 109 -9.58 -8.07 -15.94
CA ASP A 109 -8.60 -8.65 -16.88
C ASP A 109 -7.22 -7.96 -16.88
N PHE A 110 -7.01 -6.92 -16.07
CA PHE A 110 -5.71 -6.25 -16.03
C PHE A 110 -4.74 -6.94 -15.06
N ALA A 111 -4.04 -7.95 -15.57
CA ALA A 111 -2.76 -8.34 -15.00
C ALA A 111 -1.82 -7.14 -15.13
N TRP A 112 -1.49 -6.52 -13.99
CA TRP A 112 -0.58 -5.39 -13.98
C TRP A 112 0.77 -5.83 -14.59
N PRO A 113 1.27 -5.17 -15.67
CA PRO A 113 2.54 -5.53 -16.29
C PRO A 113 3.77 -5.29 -15.40
#